data_AF-A0A7W8EEE1-F1
#
_entry.id   AF-A0A7W8EEE1-F1
#
_cell.length_a   1.000
_cell.length_b   1.000
_cell.length_c   1.000
_cell.angle_alpha   90.00
_cell.angle_beta   90.00
_cell.angle_gamma   90.00
#
_symmetry.space_group_name_H-M   'P 1'
#
loop_
_entity.id
_entity.type
_entity.pdbx_description
1 polymer ?
#
loop_
_entity_poly.entity_id
_entity_poly.type
_entity_poly.pdbx_seq_one_letter_code
_entity_poly.pdbx_strand_id
1 'polypeptide(L)'
;MEEILTDVGIYVVLTGVRMPRMNSVVERWVQSCRRELLDRCLIWDEHHLRHALREYEHFYNQHRAHQALAQAAPLRTVPDPITDPERIIDLNIRRRDRLGGVLHEYSYAA
;
A
#
# COMPACT_ATOMS: atom_id res chain seq x y z
N MET A 1 -29.02 -3.14 -1.91
CA MET A 1 -27.69 -2.65 -1.47
C MET A 1 -27.82 -1.30 -0.78
N GLU A 2 -28.42 -0.30 -1.43
CA GLU A 2 -28.64 1.03 -0.84
C GLU A 2 -29.54 1.00 0.42
N GLU A 3 -30.57 0.15 0.41
CA GLU A 3 -31.44 -0.10 1.58
C GLU A 3 -30.64 -0.64 2.78
N ILE A 4 -29.75 -1.61 2.56
CA ILE A 4 -28.88 -2.20 3.61
C ILE A 4 -27.90 -1.15 4.16
N LEU A 5 -27.34 -0.30 3.29
CA LEU A 5 -26.41 0.75 3.71
C LEU A 5 -27.11 1.85 4.51
N THR A 6 -28.34 2.19 4.12
CA THR A 6 -29.16 3.20 4.81
C THR A 6 -29.59 2.69 6.19
N ASP A 7 -29.92 1.40 6.31
CA ASP A 7 -30.28 0.76 7.59
C ASP A 7 -29.16 0.88 8.64
N VAL A 8 -27.89 0.86 8.21
CA VAL A 8 -26.73 1.08 9.10
C VAL A 8 -26.24 2.54 9.15
N GLY A 9 -27.02 3.49 8.61
CA GLY A 9 -26.72 4.93 8.68
C GLY A 9 -25.64 5.42 7.71
N ILE A 10 -25.33 4.65 6.65
CA ILE A 10 -24.35 5.03 5.62
C ILE A 10 -25.08 5.67 4.43
N TYR A 11 -24.70 6.91 4.10
CA TYR A 11 -25.20 7.63 2.94
C TYR A 11 -24.35 7.35 1.70
N VAL A 12 -24.99 6.92 0.61
CA VAL A 12 -24.33 6.68 -0.67
C VAL A 12 -24.13 8.00 -1.41
N VAL A 13 -22.88 8.35 -1.71
CA VAL A 13 -22.53 9.50 -2.57
C VAL A 13 -21.92 8.97 -3.85
N LEU A 14 -22.61 9.20 -4.97
CA LEU A 14 -22.15 8.77 -6.29
C LEU A 14 -21.12 9.76 -6.85
N THR A 15 -20.05 9.22 -7.42
CA THR A 15 -19.11 10.02 -8.22
C THR A 15 -19.76 10.39 -9.55
N GLY A 16 -19.54 11.61 -10.03
CA GLY A 16 -19.99 12.01 -11.35
C GLY A 16 -19.39 11.15 -12.46
N VAL A 17 -20.16 10.94 -13.53
CA VAL A 17 -19.73 10.12 -14.67
C VAL A 17 -18.47 10.73 -15.29
N ARG A 18 -17.40 9.94 -15.40
CA ARG A 18 -16.09 10.37 -15.93
C ARG A 18 -15.47 11.55 -15.16
N MET A 19 -15.70 11.62 -13.86
CA MET A 19 -15.11 12.64 -12.97
C MET A 19 -14.05 12.04 -12.02
N PRO A 20 -12.87 11.66 -12.52
CA PRO A 20 -11.84 10.97 -11.71
C PRO A 20 -11.35 11.81 -10.52
N ARG A 21 -11.48 13.14 -10.58
CA ARG A 21 -11.13 14.02 -9.46
C ARG A 21 -12.01 13.78 -8.22
N MET A 22 -13.29 13.41 -8.40
CA MET A 22 -14.19 13.07 -7.29
C MET A 22 -13.77 11.79 -6.56
N ASN A 23 -12.94 10.96 -7.19
CA ASN A 23 -12.41 9.72 -6.61
C ASN A 23 -10.87 9.69 -6.58
N SER A 24 -10.23 10.87 -6.53
CA SER A 24 -8.79 11.02 -6.78
C SER A 24 -7.89 10.18 -5.88
N VAL A 25 -8.33 9.87 -4.66
CA VAL A 25 -7.62 9.00 -3.71
C VAL A 25 -7.54 7.58 -4.24
N VAL A 26 -8.68 7.00 -4.62
CA VAL A 26 -8.75 5.64 -5.17
C VAL A 26 -8.06 5.57 -6.53
N GLU A 27 -8.26 6.56 -7.39
CA GLU A 27 -7.59 6.61 -8.70
C GLU A 27 -6.06 6.60 -8.56
N ARG A 28 -5.53 7.37 -7.61
CA ARG A 28 -4.10 7.37 -7.29
C ARG A 28 -3.66 6.00 -6.77
N TRP A 29 -4.43 5.39 -5.88
CA TRP A 29 -4.13 4.05 -5.34
C TRP A 29 -4.07 3.00 -6.47
N VAL A 30 -5.06 2.98 -7.36
CA VAL A 30 -5.12 2.06 -8.51
C VAL A 30 -3.92 2.28 -9.44
N GLN A 31 -3.55 3.53 -9.70
CA GLN A 31 -2.38 3.85 -10.52
C GLN A 31 -1.07 3.36 -9.87
N SER A 32 -0.91 3.52 -8.55
CA SER A 32 0.23 2.97 -7.82
C SER A 32 0.27 1.45 -7.88
N CYS A 33 -0.86 0.77 -7.62
CA CYS A 33 -0.95 -0.69 -7.72
C CYS A 33 -0.59 -1.19 -9.11
N ARG A 34 -1.04 -0.49 -10.16
CA ARG A 34 -0.72 -0.85 -11.54
C ARG A 34 0.80 -0.75 -11.79
N ARG A 35 1.40 0.41 -11.51
CA ARG A 35 2.81 0.68 -11.80
C ARG A 35 3.78 -0.18 -10.99
N GLU A 36 3.45 -0.43 -9.73
CA GLU A 36 4.35 -1.11 -8.78
C GLU A 36 4.19 -2.63 -8.82
N LEU A 37 2.98 -3.13 -9.11
CA LEU A 37 2.67 -4.56 -9.13
C LEU A 37 2.26 -5.05 -10.53
N LEU A 38 1.11 -4.59 -11.06
CA LEU A 38 0.46 -5.27 -12.18
C LEU A 38 1.22 -5.16 -13.50
N ASP A 39 1.97 -4.08 -13.71
CA ASP A 39 2.80 -3.90 -14.90
C ASP A 39 4.11 -4.72 -14.82
N ARG A 40 4.41 -5.30 -13.65
CA ARG A 40 5.68 -6.01 -13.35
C ARG A 40 5.50 -7.48 -12.99
N CYS A 41 4.26 -7.95 -12.94
CA CYS A 41 3.91 -9.32 -12.56
C CYS A 41 3.04 -9.96 -13.65
N LEU A 42 3.44 -11.15 -14.12
CA LEU A 42 2.56 -11.95 -14.96
C LEU A 42 1.44 -12.51 -14.09
N ILE A 43 0.18 -12.27 -14.47
CA ILE A 43 -0.97 -12.78 -13.73
C ILE A 43 -1.54 -13.99 -14.46
N TRP A 44 -1.41 -15.17 -13.85
CA TRP A 44 -1.83 -16.44 -14.47
C TRP A 44 -3.34 -16.66 -14.44
N ASP A 45 -4.00 -16.35 -13.31
CA ASP A 45 -5.43 -16.54 -13.14
C ASP A 45 -6.00 -15.55 -12.10
N GLU A 46 -7.31 -15.63 -11.86
CA GLU A 46 -8.02 -14.79 -10.91
C GLU A 46 -7.56 -15.02 -9.46
N HIS A 47 -7.26 -16.26 -9.08
CA HIS A 47 -6.81 -16.58 -7.72
C HIS A 47 -5.45 -15.93 -7.45
N HIS A 48 -4.53 -16.03 -8.41
CA HIS A 48 -3.25 -15.36 -8.37
C HIS A 48 -3.41 -13.84 -8.33
N LEU A 49 -4.31 -13.26 -9.13
CA LEU A 49 -4.60 -11.82 -9.07
C LEU A 49 -5.05 -11.40 -7.67
N ARG A 50 -6.01 -12.13 -7.08
CA ARG A 50 -6.52 -11.83 -5.74
C ARG A 50 -5.42 -11.94 -4.68
N HIS A 51 -4.55 -12.94 -4.79
CA HIS A 51 -3.40 -13.07 -3.90
C HIS A 51 -2.44 -11.88 -4.05
N ALA A 52 -2.06 -11.53 -5.29
CA ALA A 52 -1.17 -10.41 -5.57
C ALA A 52 -1.73 -9.06 -5.06
N LEU A 53 -3.02 -8.81 -5.26
CA LEU A 53 -3.69 -7.60 -4.76
C LEU A 53 -3.72 -7.53 -3.22
N ARG A 54 -3.94 -8.66 -2.54
CA ARG A 54 -3.89 -8.70 -1.05
C ARG A 54 -2.47 -8.44 -0.53
N GLU A 55 -1.46 -9.03 -1.17
CA GLU A 55 -0.06 -8.77 -0.81
C GLU A 55 0.30 -7.30 -1.05
N TYR A 56 -0.18 -6.70 -2.14
CA TYR A 56 0.01 -5.28 -2.40
C TYR A 56 -0.70 -4.38 -1.40
N GLU A 57 -1.95 -4.69 -1.03
CA GLU A 57 -2.69 -3.94 0.00
C GLU A 57 -1.93 -3.93 1.33
N HIS A 58 -1.45 -5.10 1.76
CA HIS A 58 -0.66 -5.24 2.98
C HIS A 58 0.63 -4.42 2.90
N PHE A 59 1.36 -4.55 1.79
CA PHE A 59 2.57 -3.76 1.54
C PHE A 59 2.29 -2.25 1.53
N TYR A 60 1.26 -1.80 0.82
CA TYR A 60 0.89 -0.39 0.68
C TYR A 60 0.57 0.26 2.02
N ASN A 61 -0.18 -0.44 2.86
CA ASN A 61 -0.65 0.07 4.14
C ASN A 61 0.41 -0.02 5.24
N GLN A 62 1.30 -1.00 5.20
CA GLN A 62 2.23 -1.27 6.31
C GLN A 62 3.68 -0.86 6.01
N HIS A 63 4.13 -0.93 4.76
CA HIS A 63 5.55 -0.82 4.43
C HIS A 63 5.88 0.29 3.44
N ARG A 64 5.04 0.49 2.41
CA ARG A 64 5.27 1.50 1.37
C ARG A 64 5.36 2.88 2.02
N ALA A 65 6.46 3.58 1.77
CA ALA A 65 6.64 4.94 2.26
C ALA A 65 5.77 5.92 1.46
N HIS A 66 5.09 6.84 2.15
CA HIS A 66 4.26 7.88 1.54
C HIS A 66 4.82 9.25 1.89
N GLN A 67 5.16 10.04 0.87
CA GLN A 67 5.69 11.40 1.06
C GLN A 67 4.73 12.30 1.84
N ALA A 68 3.41 12.17 1.58
CA ALA A 68 2.37 12.91 2.29
C ALA A 68 2.27 12.55 3.78
N LEU A 69 2.85 11.42 4.20
CA LEU A 69 2.89 10.94 5.58
C LEU A 69 4.31 11.00 6.16
N ALA A 70 5.16 11.92 5.68
CA ALA A 70 6.55 12.05 6.14
C ALA A 70 7.36 10.73 6.03
N GLN A 71 7.16 9.97 4.95
CA GLN A 71 7.76 8.64 4.72
C GLN A 71 7.22 7.51 5.62
N ALA A 72 6.14 7.75 6.37
CA ALA A 72 5.40 6.69 7.06
C ALA A 72 4.60 5.83 6.06
N ALA A 73 4.01 4.74 6.59
CA ALA A 73 2.92 4.03 5.93
C ALA A 73 1.59 4.31 6.65
N PRO A 74 0.42 4.16 6.00
CA PRO A 74 -0.88 4.44 6.60
C PRO A 74 -1.12 3.77 7.96
N LEU A 75 -0.60 2.55 8.14
CA LEU A 75 -0.72 1.77 9.36
C LEU A 75 0.63 1.58 10.10
N ARG A 76 1.67 2.34 9.73
CA ARG A 76 2.98 2.29 10.38
C ARG A 76 3.58 3.68 10.48
N THR A 77 3.69 4.18 11.71
CA THR A 77 4.32 5.47 11.99
C THR A 77 5.81 5.47 11.65
N VAL A 78 6.36 6.65 11.40
CA VAL A 78 7.81 6.82 11.25
C VAL A 78 8.47 6.49 12.60
N PRO A 79 9.49 5.63 12.64
CA PRO A 79 10.29 5.44 13.85
C PRO A 79 11.09 6.70 14.15
N ASP A 80 11.53 6.86 15.41
CA ASP A 80 12.42 7.95 15.78
C ASP A 80 13.71 7.92 14.94
N PRO A 81 14.22 9.08 14.51
CA PRO A 81 15.44 9.15 13.74
C PRO A 81 16.62 8.62 14.55
N ILE A 82 17.45 7.80 13.91
CA ILE A 82 18.71 7.34 14.48
C ILE A 82 19.76 8.41 14.17
N THR A 83 20.22 9.13 15.20
CA THR A 83 21.19 10.23 15.06
C THR A 83 22.61 9.85 15.46
N ASP A 84 22.78 8.70 16.12
CA ASP A 84 24.06 8.19 16.58
C ASP A 84 24.80 7.49 15.41
N PRO A 85 25.97 8.00 14.96
CA PRO A 85 26.73 7.43 13.86
C PRO A 85 27.18 5.98 14.10
N GLU A 86 27.54 5.59 15.32
CA GLU A 86 27.97 4.22 15.61
C GLU A 86 26.78 3.26 15.43
N ARG A 87 25.62 3.63 15.97
CA ARG A 87 24.37 2.89 15.77
C ARG A 87 23.94 2.81 14.30
N ILE A 88 24.26 3.81 13.48
CA ILE A 88 23.99 3.77 12.02
C ILE A 88 24.88 2.73 11.33
N ILE A 89 26.16 2.66 11.70
CA ILE A 89 27.12 1.71 11.12
C ILE A 89 26.71 0.26 11.44
N ASP A 90 26.20 0.04 12.65
CA ASP A 90 25.78 -1.28 13.12
C ASP A 90 24.33 -1.66 12.75
N LEU A 91 23.67 -0.90 11.87
CA LEU A 91 22.31 -1.21 11.43
C LEU A 91 22.24 -2.53 10.67
N ASN A 92 21.62 -3.51 11.31
CA ASN A 92 21.27 -4.76 10.64
C ASN A 92 19.89 -4.62 9.96
N ILE A 93 19.89 -4.37 8.66
CA ILE A 93 18.67 -4.26 7.86
C ILE A 93 18.41 -5.57 7.10
N ARG A 94 17.23 -6.15 7.33
CA ARG A 94 16.73 -7.30 6.57
C ARG A 94 15.75 -6.86 5.50
N ARG A 95 15.99 -7.33 4.28
CA ARG A 95 15.05 -7.25 3.17
C ARG A 95 14.19 -8.52 3.13
N ARG A 96 12.87 -8.35 2.98
CA ARG A 96 11.92 -9.42 2.68
C ARG A 96 11.32 -9.17 1.31
N ASP A 97 11.42 -10.17 0.44
CA ASP A 97 10.81 -10.15 -0.88
C ASP A 97 9.41 -10.75 -0.84
N ARG A 98 8.50 -10.11 -1.56
CA ARG A 98 7.13 -10.61 -1.79
C ARG A 98 6.85 -10.68 -3.29
N LEU A 99 5.95 -11.58 -3.67
CA LEU A 99 5.54 -11.81 -5.06
C LEU A 99 6.74 -11.98 -6.01
N GLY A 100 7.67 -12.89 -5.64
CA GLY A 100 8.87 -13.16 -6.44
C GLY A 100 9.87 -11.99 -6.51
N GLY A 101 9.82 -11.05 -5.56
CA GLY A 101 10.68 -9.88 -5.54
C GLY A 101 10.14 -8.69 -6.34
N VAL A 102 8.84 -8.67 -6.66
CA VAL A 102 8.21 -7.46 -7.20
C VAL A 102 8.07 -6.38 -6.12
N LEU A 103 7.79 -6.81 -4.89
CA LEU A 103 7.68 -5.92 -3.72
C LEU A 103 8.81 -6.22 -2.74
N HIS A 104 9.36 -5.16 -2.15
CA HIS A 104 10.46 -5.23 -1.20
C HIS A 104 10.08 -4.54 0.11
N GLU A 105 10.18 -5.28 1.20
CA GLU A 105 10.01 -4.76 2.56
C GLU A 105 11.37 -4.73 3.26
N TYR A 106 11.62 -3.68 4.03
CA TYR A 106 12.86 -3.52 4.80
C TYR A 106 12.51 -3.35 6.26
N SER A 107 13.24 -4.05 7.13
CA SER A 107 13.04 -4.04 8.58
C SER A 107 14.37 -4.18 9.31
N TYR A 108 14.44 -3.70 10.54
CA TYR A 108 15.59 -3.97 11.41
C TYR A 108 15.58 -5.46 11.81
N ALA A 109 16.74 -6.12 11.75
CA ALA A 109 16.91 -7.41 12.37
C ALA A 109 16.86 -7.25 13.90
N ALA A 110 16.05 -8.07 14.56
CA ALA A 110 16.14 -8.27 16.00
C ALA A 110 17.42 -9.01 16.38
#